data_AF-A0A6C0EQZ2-F1
#
_entry.id   AF-A0A6C0EQZ2-F1
#
_cell.length_a   1.000
_cell.length_b   1.000
_cell.length_c   1.000
_cell.angle_alpha   90.00
_cell.angle_beta   90.00
_cell.angle_gamma   90.00
#
_symmetry.space_group_name_H-M   'P 1'
#
loop_
_entity.id
_entity.type
_entity.pdbx_description
1 polymer ?
#
loop_
_entity_poly.entity_id
_entity_poly.type
_entity_poly.pdbx_seq_one_letter_code
_entity_poly.pdbx_strand_id
1 'polypeptide(L)'
;MTGGLMQLVGKGAQDVLMTGNPSFTHFRSVYKRHSEFAMEHFRLYFKTTNLNLPTSGSLTLRAKVERYAQLLHDCYLSIELPDIYSPIVPVEQGVHDILSSDASAIGYEFEWVHNIGYNMINYVAVLINGSEIVRHTGEWMKIYANLKFDANKKAILEQLVGNVPELYDPSNAFGRMNQYPHAISTSTTTAAPSIRGRVLTIPLHFWFCETIGSALPLIALQHSEVEFVIDLKNAYQLFTVRDVRETVNSLPNPRFGTRMACPIVTDVFSMSHFLSPPTYSNPTIPVNPNLLFWKMNPFMECNYIFVSDAEMAHIAVSDHSYIITQIDIREAHKQHGPSNDLDLIMRNLCTRVIWVGQRSDRHLKNDYDNYTNWENPYEPPLSGTGPFATPYFTSGDQQQSGITSRDILLESAIIIDGKERFGFKQTEFFKHIENYRHHTGRTITDLPGLYSYSFALDHDTGQPSGHINGSMFNKTILRNTYVEPPLNSALGVSSDPSEVCVLKSTASSPNPTVIPADRIVNYRPEQLVRLIRKTEASTLAYTYNVRAFVESYNFLRVMGGIANVVFSS
;
A
#
# COMPACT_ATOMS: atom_id res chain seq x y z
N MET A 1 -35.17 15.02 -53.55
CA MET A 1 -35.37 14.30 -52.27
C MET A 1 -34.30 14.79 -51.32
N THR A 2 -34.60 15.19 -50.08
CA THR A 2 -33.58 15.65 -49.13
C THR A 2 -32.71 14.47 -48.68
N GLY A 3 -31.42 14.71 -48.41
CA GLY A 3 -30.44 13.64 -48.15
C GLY A 3 -30.84 12.67 -47.02
N GLY A 4 -31.40 13.19 -45.92
CA GLY A 4 -31.86 12.34 -44.82
C GLY A 4 -33.07 11.45 -45.16
N LEU A 5 -33.98 11.93 -46.00
CA LEU A 5 -35.15 11.14 -46.41
C LEU A 5 -34.76 10.03 -47.39
N MET A 6 -33.78 10.29 -48.26
CA MET A 6 -33.21 9.26 -49.14
C MET A 6 -32.60 8.09 -48.35
N GLN A 7 -31.90 8.35 -47.25
CA GLN A 7 -31.34 7.31 -46.37
C GLN A 7 -32.43 6.46 -45.70
N LEU A 8 -33.55 7.07 -45.27
CA LEU A 8 -34.65 6.33 -44.63
C LEU A 8 -35.43 5.42 -45.59
N VAL A 9 -35.44 5.76 -46.88
CA VAL A 9 -36.11 4.97 -47.93
C VAL A 9 -35.24 3.80 -48.40
N GLY A 10 -33.92 3.94 -48.38
CA GLY A 10 -32.97 2.91 -48.82
C GLY A 10 -32.78 1.76 -47.83
N LYS A 11 -33.84 1.01 -47.49
CA LYS A 11 -33.78 -0.14 -46.57
C LYS A 11 -33.67 -1.49 -47.29
N GLY A 12 -32.99 -2.45 -46.69
CA GLY A 12 -32.83 -3.82 -47.17
C GLY A 12 -33.04 -4.88 -46.08
N ALA A 13 -32.75 -6.14 -46.42
CA ALA A 13 -32.95 -7.27 -45.50
C ALA A 13 -32.07 -7.20 -44.23
N GLN A 14 -30.92 -6.52 -44.30
CA GLN A 14 -30.01 -6.34 -43.15
C GLN A 14 -30.62 -5.46 -42.05
N ASP A 15 -31.44 -4.47 -42.44
CA ASP A 15 -32.05 -3.52 -41.51
C ASP A 15 -33.08 -4.16 -40.58
N VAL A 16 -33.58 -5.36 -40.91
CA VAL A 16 -34.52 -6.12 -40.07
C VAL A 16 -33.87 -6.49 -38.73
N LEU A 17 -32.57 -6.80 -38.70
CA LEU A 17 -31.87 -7.17 -37.47
C LEU A 17 -31.66 -6.00 -36.50
N MET A 18 -31.64 -4.76 -37.02
CA MET A 18 -31.32 -3.57 -36.23
C MET A 18 -32.54 -2.67 -35.99
N THR A 19 -33.41 -2.50 -36.98
CA THR A 19 -34.54 -1.56 -36.94
C THR A 19 -35.89 -2.20 -37.31
N GLY A 20 -35.93 -3.52 -37.52
CA GLY A 20 -37.17 -4.26 -37.68
C GLY A 20 -37.91 -4.36 -36.34
N ASN A 21 -39.16 -3.89 -36.28
CA ASN A 21 -39.98 -3.87 -35.05
C ASN A 21 -39.22 -3.26 -33.84
N PRO A 22 -38.89 -1.96 -33.88
CA PRO A 22 -38.02 -1.34 -32.88
C PRO A 22 -38.61 -1.47 -31.47
N SER A 23 -37.79 -1.95 -30.54
CA SER A 23 -38.16 -2.15 -29.12
C SER A 23 -37.94 -0.90 -28.26
N PHE A 24 -37.17 0.06 -28.73
CA PHE A 24 -36.93 1.35 -28.07
C PHE A 24 -36.69 2.47 -29.08
N THR A 25 -36.68 3.72 -28.62
CA THR A 25 -36.38 4.90 -29.44
C THR A 25 -35.44 5.86 -28.71
N HIS A 26 -34.54 6.49 -29.44
CA HIS A 26 -33.66 7.53 -28.92
C HIS A 26 -34.37 8.90 -28.76
N PHE A 27 -35.58 9.05 -29.31
CA PHE A 27 -36.29 10.33 -29.37
C PHE A 27 -37.38 10.50 -28.30
N ARG A 28 -37.46 9.57 -27.34
CA ARG A 28 -38.37 9.67 -26.19
C ARG A 28 -37.73 9.07 -24.94
N SER A 29 -37.52 9.89 -23.91
CA SER A 29 -37.17 9.39 -22.59
C SER A 29 -38.42 8.89 -21.86
N VAL A 30 -38.32 7.70 -21.25
CA VAL A 30 -39.32 7.16 -20.33
C VAL A 30 -38.62 6.96 -18.99
N TYR A 31 -39.04 7.72 -17.98
CA TYR A 31 -38.47 7.63 -16.63
C TYR A 31 -39.21 6.58 -15.81
N LYS A 32 -38.48 5.73 -15.10
CA LYS A 32 -39.05 4.80 -14.12
C LYS A 32 -39.34 5.56 -12.82
N ARG A 33 -40.54 5.39 -12.26
CA ARG A 33 -40.86 5.89 -10.91
C ARG A 33 -40.15 5.00 -9.88
N HIS A 34 -39.60 5.59 -8.82
CA HIS A 34 -38.95 4.89 -7.71
C HIS A 34 -39.67 5.17 -6.39
N SER A 35 -39.36 4.40 -5.35
CA SER A 35 -39.85 4.64 -3.99
C SER A 35 -39.23 5.90 -3.39
N GLU A 36 -39.95 6.56 -2.48
CA GLU A 36 -39.46 7.77 -1.82
C GLU A 36 -38.42 7.41 -0.75
N PHE A 37 -37.27 8.09 -0.81
CA PHE A 37 -36.19 7.95 0.16
C PHE A 37 -35.47 9.28 0.39
N ALA A 38 -34.80 9.40 1.53
CA ALA A 38 -33.90 10.51 1.86
C ALA A 38 -32.58 9.97 2.42
N MET A 39 -31.52 10.75 2.32
CA MET A 39 -30.18 10.38 2.79
C MET A 39 -29.61 11.47 3.69
N GLU A 40 -28.94 11.06 4.76
CA GLU A 40 -28.25 11.98 5.68
C GLU A 40 -26.99 11.31 6.24
N HIS A 41 -25.92 12.09 6.38
CA HIS A 41 -24.70 11.62 7.01
C HIS A 41 -24.76 11.83 8.53
N PHE A 42 -24.44 10.77 9.27
CA PHE A 42 -24.30 10.81 10.73
C PHE A 42 -22.88 10.44 11.16
N ARG A 43 -22.43 11.09 12.24
CA ARG A 43 -21.17 10.77 12.89
C ARG A 43 -21.37 9.69 13.94
N LEU A 44 -20.60 8.62 13.83
CA LEU A 44 -20.46 7.60 14.87
C LEU A 44 -19.15 7.82 15.60
N TYR A 45 -19.23 7.89 16.93
CA TYR A 45 -18.09 8.10 17.80
C TYR A 45 -17.55 6.77 18.31
N PHE A 46 -16.24 6.71 18.51
CA PHE A 46 -15.59 5.53 19.07
C PHE A 46 -15.83 5.44 20.58
N LYS A 47 -16.09 4.22 21.07
CA LYS A 47 -16.25 3.95 22.52
C LYS A 47 -14.92 3.94 23.27
N THR A 48 -13.79 3.87 22.56
CA THR A 48 -12.44 3.84 23.15
C THR A 48 -12.12 5.17 23.83
N THR A 49 -11.63 5.13 25.08
CA THR A 49 -11.31 6.33 25.87
C THR A 49 -10.02 7.01 25.45
N ASN A 50 -8.99 6.21 25.11
CA ASN A 50 -7.74 6.73 24.57
C ASN A 50 -7.80 6.75 23.04
N LEU A 51 -7.84 7.96 22.49
CA LEU A 51 -7.89 8.19 21.04
C LEU A 51 -6.54 8.65 20.49
N ASN A 52 -5.44 8.53 21.25
CA ASN A 52 -4.10 8.90 20.80
C ASN A 52 -3.38 7.71 20.18
N LEU A 53 -2.63 7.92 19.09
CA LEU A 53 -1.77 6.87 18.53
C LEU A 53 -0.69 6.52 19.55
N PRO A 54 -0.45 5.23 19.82
CA PRO A 54 0.62 4.82 20.69
C PRO A 54 1.98 5.05 20.00
N THR A 55 3.04 5.08 20.80
CA THR A 55 4.43 5.15 20.31
C THR A 55 4.91 3.80 19.78
N SER A 56 4.30 2.70 20.19
CA SER A 56 4.55 1.34 19.72
C SER A 56 3.27 0.51 19.72
N GLY A 57 3.23 -0.56 18.93
CA GLY A 57 2.01 -1.38 18.76
C GLY A 57 0.99 -0.72 17.82
N SER A 58 -0.30 -0.96 18.09
CA SER A 58 -1.43 -0.44 17.32
C SER A 58 -2.52 0.12 18.24
N LEU A 59 -3.42 0.94 17.67
CA LEU A 59 -4.61 1.47 18.34
C LEU A 59 -5.86 0.83 17.74
N THR A 60 -6.63 0.10 18.55
CA THR A 60 -7.93 -0.44 18.12
C THR A 60 -9.07 0.46 18.57
N LEU A 61 -9.88 0.90 17.61
CA LEU A 61 -11.06 1.72 17.77
C LEU A 61 -12.31 0.91 17.44
N ARG A 62 -13.37 1.08 18.23
CA ARG A 62 -14.66 0.39 18.05
C ARG A 62 -15.81 1.38 18.02
N ALA A 63 -16.61 1.33 16.96
CA ALA A 63 -17.80 2.18 16.79
C ALA A 63 -19.02 1.31 16.56
N LYS A 64 -20.05 1.49 17.40
CA LYS A 64 -21.36 0.85 17.21
C LYS A 64 -22.11 1.60 16.11
N VAL A 65 -22.75 0.86 15.21
CA VAL A 65 -23.69 1.43 14.25
C VAL A 65 -25.01 1.70 14.97
N GLU A 66 -25.32 2.97 15.15
CA GLU A 66 -26.57 3.40 15.76
C GLU A 66 -27.73 3.29 14.76
N ARG A 67 -28.94 3.01 15.26
CA ARG A 67 -30.11 2.81 14.38
C ARG A 67 -30.85 4.12 14.12
N TYR A 68 -30.17 5.06 13.47
CA TYR A 68 -30.78 6.35 13.10
C TYR A 68 -31.76 6.24 11.94
N ALA A 69 -31.54 5.30 11.01
CA ALA A 69 -32.42 5.06 9.85
C ALA A 69 -32.52 3.57 9.50
N GLN A 70 -33.22 3.25 8.41
CA GLN A 70 -33.54 1.89 8.01
C GLN A 70 -32.38 1.17 7.30
N LEU A 71 -31.58 1.89 6.50
CA LEU A 71 -30.44 1.33 5.78
C LEU A 71 -29.16 2.14 6.03
N LEU A 72 -28.01 1.47 5.88
CA LEU A 72 -26.67 2.06 5.95
C LEU A 72 -25.96 1.91 4.60
N HIS A 73 -25.39 3.01 4.13
CA HIS A 73 -24.55 3.10 2.93
C HIS A 73 -23.29 3.93 3.24
N ASP A 74 -22.35 4.00 2.31
CA ASP A 74 -21.14 4.86 2.32
C ASP A 74 -20.57 5.21 3.69
N CYS A 75 -19.57 4.45 4.11
CA CYS A 75 -18.87 4.67 5.38
C CYS A 75 -17.44 5.17 5.15
N TYR A 76 -17.09 6.23 5.86
CA TYR A 76 -15.78 6.86 5.84
C TYR A 76 -15.20 6.94 7.25
N LEU A 77 -13.89 6.76 7.37
CA LEU A 77 -13.13 7.05 8.57
C LEU A 77 -12.54 8.46 8.45
N SER A 78 -12.95 9.36 9.33
CA SER A 78 -12.43 10.71 9.39
C SER A 78 -11.37 10.87 10.48
N ILE A 79 -10.21 11.42 10.10
CA ILE A 79 -9.06 11.62 10.99
C ILE A 79 -8.43 12.98 10.69
N GLU A 80 -8.17 13.78 11.72
CA GLU A 80 -7.51 15.08 11.60
C GLU A 80 -5.99 14.92 11.66
N LEU A 81 -5.26 15.28 10.60
CA LEU A 81 -3.80 15.46 10.62
C LEU A 81 -3.44 16.79 11.31
N PRO A 82 -2.36 16.83 12.12
CA PRO A 82 -1.94 18.05 12.79
C PRO A 82 -1.15 18.95 11.83
N ASP A 83 -1.01 20.22 12.20
CA ASP A 83 0.04 21.07 11.64
C ASP A 83 1.41 20.50 12.04
N ILE A 84 2.30 20.38 11.06
CA ILE A 84 3.67 19.91 11.25
C ILE A 84 4.64 21.06 11.07
N TYR A 85 5.49 21.25 12.06
CA TYR A 85 6.59 22.20 12.09
C TYR A 85 7.89 21.42 12.02
N SER A 86 8.57 21.40 10.87
CA SER A 86 9.82 20.68 10.68
C SER A 86 10.99 21.65 10.77
N PRO A 87 11.69 21.73 11.92
CA PRO A 87 12.70 22.75 12.15
C PRO A 87 14.05 22.40 11.50
N ILE A 88 15.02 23.28 11.72
CA ILE A 88 16.43 23.06 11.39
C ILE A 88 17.25 22.82 12.66
N VAL A 89 18.38 22.13 12.52
CA VAL A 89 19.35 21.84 13.57
C VAL A 89 20.69 22.45 13.17
N PRO A 90 21.34 23.25 14.02
CA PRO A 90 22.69 23.75 13.75
C PRO A 90 23.68 22.60 13.62
N VAL A 91 24.64 22.73 12.70
CA VAL A 91 25.70 21.73 12.45
C VAL A 91 27.06 22.40 12.34
N GLU A 92 28.13 21.64 12.53
CA GLU A 92 29.49 22.13 12.37
C GLU A 92 29.81 22.34 10.87
N GLN A 93 30.21 23.57 10.52
CA GLN A 93 30.53 23.95 9.15
C GLN A 93 31.76 23.21 8.62
N GLY A 94 31.70 22.73 7.37
CA GLY A 94 32.83 22.10 6.69
C GLY A 94 33.19 20.68 7.14
N VAL A 95 32.38 20.05 8.01
CA VAL A 95 32.62 18.69 8.52
C VAL A 95 31.96 17.61 7.66
N HIS A 96 30.80 17.90 7.06
CA HIS A 96 29.96 16.90 6.39
C HIS A 96 29.96 17.06 4.86
N ASP A 97 30.43 16.04 4.13
CA ASP A 97 30.55 16.06 2.65
C ASP A 97 29.21 16.22 1.91
N ILE A 98 28.10 15.86 2.55
CA ILE A 98 26.75 15.94 1.95
C ILE A 98 26.14 17.35 2.02
N LEU A 99 26.75 18.26 2.77
CA LEU A 99 26.32 19.65 2.89
C LEU A 99 27.33 20.55 2.17
N SER A 100 26.90 21.76 1.79
CA SER A 100 27.85 22.76 1.33
C SER A 100 28.79 23.16 2.48
N SER A 101 30.03 23.55 2.16
CA SER A 101 31.03 23.87 3.18
C SER A 101 30.66 25.05 4.08
N ASP A 102 29.73 25.91 3.62
CA ASP A 102 29.17 27.05 4.35
C ASP A 102 27.85 26.73 5.09
N ALA A 103 27.30 25.53 4.93
CA ALA A 103 26.06 25.12 5.58
C ALA A 103 26.22 25.11 7.11
N SER A 104 25.42 25.91 7.80
CA SER A 104 25.40 26.02 9.26
C SER A 104 24.26 25.25 9.94
N ALA A 105 23.37 24.65 9.15
CA ALA A 105 22.25 23.87 9.67
C ALA A 105 21.77 22.80 8.67
N ILE A 106 21.08 21.79 9.19
CA ILE A 106 20.35 20.75 8.44
C ILE A 106 18.90 20.69 8.91
N GLY A 107 17.95 20.43 8.01
CA GLY A 107 16.54 20.24 8.36
C GLY A 107 16.19 18.79 8.68
N TYR A 108 15.18 18.60 9.55
CA TYR A 108 14.57 17.27 9.74
C TYR A 108 13.81 16.80 8.49
N GLU A 109 13.29 17.74 7.68
CA GLU A 109 12.54 17.47 6.45
C GLU A 109 11.46 16.39 6.64
N PHE A 110 10.58 16.61 7.60
CA PHE A 110 9.47 15.71 7.91
C PHE A 110 8.61 15.43 6.67
N GLU A 111 8.34 14.15 6.40
CA GLU A 111 7.44 13.70 5.34
C GLU A 111 6.46 12.68 5.90
N TRP A 112 5.17 12.83 5.58
CA TRP A 112 4.20 11.76 5.80
C TRP A 112 4.45 10.64 4.80
N VAL A 113 4.10 9.41 5.17
CA VAL A 113 4.12 8.29 4.20
C VAL A 113 3.11 8.54 3.07
N HIS A 114 3.42 8.04 1.89
CA HIS A 114 2.48 7.97 0.78
C HIS A 114 1.17 7.29 1.21
N ASN A 115 0.04 7.69 0.62
CA ASN A 115 -1.29 7.16 0.94
C ASN A 115 -1.56 7.05 2.46
N ILE A 116 -1.17 8.06 3.25
CA ILE A 116 -1.21 8.02 4.72
C ILE A 116 -2.55 7.53 5.27
N GLY A 117 -3.69 7.93 4.69
CA GLY A 117 -5.00 7.49 5.13
C GLY A 117 -5.17 5.96 5.09
N TYR A 118 -4.83 5.34 3.96
CA TYR A 118 -4.87 3.88 3.85
C TYR A 118 -3.73 3.21 4.62
N ASN A 119 -2.51 3.72 4.51
CA ASN A 119 -1.34 3.10 5.14
C ASN A 119 -1.36 3.20 6.67
N MET A 120 -2.15 4.09 7.25
CA MET A 120 -2.40 4.15 8.70
C MET A 120 -3.25 2.99 9.20
N ILE A 121 -4.12 2.44 8.36
CA ILE A 121 -5.03 1.37 8.73
C ILE A 121 -4.29 0.03 8.58
N ASN A 122 -4.14 -0.71 9.68
CA ASN A 122 -3.76 -2.12 9.61
C ASN A 122 -4.92 -2.93 9.03
N TYR A 123 -6.11 -2.81 9.64
CA TYR A 123 -7.35 -3.35 9.08
C TYR A 123 -8.59 -2.61 9.58
N VAL A 124 -9.67 -2.70 8.80
CA VAL A 124 -11.04 -2.40 9.19
C VAL A 124 -11.89 -3.66 9.04
N ALA A 125 -12.83 -3.85 9.94
CA ALA A 125 -13.73 -5.00 9.94
C ALA A 125 -15.15 -4.61 10.33
N VAL A 126 -16.11 -5.30 9.73
CA VAL A 126 -17.54 -5.22 10.10
C VAL A 126 -17.88 -6.47 10.89
N LEU A 127 -18.29 -6.26 12.14
CA LEU A 127 -18.74 -7.32 13.03
C LEU A 127 -20.25 -7.24 13.16
N ILE A 128 -20.91 -8.41 13.13
CA ILE A 128 -22.31 -8.55 13.48
C ILE A 128 -22.42 -9.54 14.62
N ASN A 129 -22.99 -9.13 15.74
CA ASN A 129 -23.07 -9.94 16.98
C ASN A 129 -21.70 -10.47 17.45
N GLY A 130 -20.65 -9.67 17.26
CA GLY A 130 -19.27 -10.02 17.63
C GLY A 130 -18.55 -10.94 16.65
N SER A 131 -19.22 -11.46 15.61
CA SER A 131 -18.60 -12.25 14.54
C SER A 131 -18.16 -11.35 13.39
N GLU A 132 -16.93 -11.54 12.90
CA GLU A 132 -16.39 -10.80 11.77
C GLU A 132 -16.99 -11.30 10.45
N ILE A 133 -17.61 -10.39 9.68
CA ILE A 133 -18.23 -10.71 8.38
C ILE A 133 -17.25 -10.44 7.24
N VAL A 134 -16.65 -9.26 7.24
CA VAL A 134 -15.65 -8.82 6.25
C VAL A 134 -14.55 -8.05 6.95
N ARG A 135 -13.32 -8.28 6.52
CA ARG A 135 -12.12 -7.50 6.88
C ARG A 135 -11.43 -7.01 5.63
N HIS A 136 -11.01 -5.75 5.65
CA HIS A 136 -10.16 -5.14 4.64
C HIS A 136 -8.93 -4.54 5.31
N THR A 137 -7.74 -4.79 4.74
CA THR A 137 -6.52 -4.09 5.18
C THR A 137 -6.41 -2.75 4.47
N GLY A 138 -5.69 -1.80 5.06
CA GLY A 138 -5.38 -0.53 4.40
C GLY A 138 -4.66 -0.73 3.06
N GLU A 139 -3.74 -1.69 3.02
CA GLU A 139 -3.06 -2.11 1.81
C GLU A 139 -4.02 -2.64 0.75
N TRP A 140 -4.96 -3.52 1.12
CA TRP A 140 -5.97 -4.02 0.18
C TRP A 140 -6.85 -2.89 -0.37
N MET A 141 -7.33 -1.98 0.48
CA MET A 141 -8.17 -0.86 0.04
C MET A 141 -7.43 0.05 -0.95
N LYS A 142 -6.14 0.30 -0.71
CA LYS A 142 -5.25 1.02 -1.64
C LYS A 142 -5.12 0.28 -2.97
N ILE A 143 -4.84 -1.02 -2.94
CA ILE A 143 -4.71 -1.86 -4.16
C ILE A 143 -6.03 -1.89 -4.93
N TYR A 144 -7.14 -2.10 -4.22
CA TYR A 144 -8.50 -2.10 -4.76
C TYR A 144 -8.81 -0.80 -5.51
N ALA A 145 -8.57 0.34 -4.87
CA ALA A 145 -8.77 1.65 -5.49
C ALA A 145 -7.94 1.85 -6.75
N ASN A 146 -6.69 1.36 -6.75
CA ASN A 146 -5.78 1.46 -7.90
C ASN A 146 -6.16 0.54 -9.08
N LEU A 147 -6.87 -0.55 -8.81
CA LEU A 147 -7.38 -1.47 -9.85
C LEU A 147 -8.74 -1.02 -10.40
N LYS A 148 -9.61 -0.50 -9.54
CA LYS A 148 -11.00 -0.19 -9.89
C LYS A 148 -11.20 1.21 -10.46
N PHE A 149 -10.59 2.24 -9.87
CA PHE A 149 -10.96 3.62 -10.18
C PHE A 149 -10.20 4.17 -11.38
N ASP A 150 -10.92 4.92 -12.20
CA ASP A 150 -10.35 5.71 -13.29
C ASP A 150 -9.55 6.91 -12.73
N ALA A 151 -8.76 7.55 -13.58
CA ALA A 151 -7.85 8.62 -13.15
C ALA A 151 -8.56 9.80 -12.48
N ASN A 152 -9.77 10.16 -12.91
CA ASN A 152 -10.49 11.30 -12.34
C ASN A 152 -11.00 10.98 -10.93
N LYS A 153 -11.69 9.84 -10.76
CA LYS A 153 -12.17 9.42 -9.44
C LYS A 153 -11.01 9.18 -8.48
N LYS A 154 -9.90 8.65 -9.00
CA LYS A 154 -8.68 8.43 -8.24
C LYS A 154 -8.05 9.74 -7.74
N ALA A 155 -7.94 10.78 -8.56
CA ALA A 155 -7.39 12.06 -8.12
C ALA A 155 -8.18 12.67 -6.93
N ILE A 156 -9.50 12.48 -6.93
CA ILE A 156 -10.36 12.89 -5.79
C ILE A 156 -10.06 12.01 -4.56
N LEU A 157 -9.95 10.69 -4.76
CA LEU A 157 -9.62 9.77 -3.68
C LEU A 157 -8.26 10.09 -3.03
N GLU A 158 -7.25 10.41 -3.83
CA GLU A 158 -5.91 10.76 -3.35
C GLU A 158 -5.95 11.98 -2.42
N GLN A 159 -6.82 12.96 -2.70
CA GLN A 159 -7.05 14.08 -1.78
C GLN A 159 -7.70 13.62 -0.47
N LEU A 160 -8.69 12.71 -0.54
CA LEU A 160 -9.40 12.19 0.63
C LEU A 160 -8.50 11.39 1.58
N VAL A 161 -7.57 10.61 1.02
CA VAL A 161 -6.65 9.76 1.80
C VAL A 161 -5.29 10.42 2.08
N GLY A 162 -5.09 11.66 1.61
CA GLY A 162 -3.85 12.40 1.84
C GLY A 162 -2.65 11.92 1.02
N ASN A 163 -2.89 11.30 -0.14
CA ASN A 163 -1.83 10.99 -1.11
C ASN A 163 -1.54 12.20 -2.02
N VAL A 164 -1.11 13.31 -1.44
CA VAL A 164 -0.82 14.56 -2.17
C VAL A 164 0.62 15.00 -1.94
N PRO A 165 1.32 15.58 -2.94
CA PRO A 165 2.73 15.92 -2.83
C PRO A 165 3.06 16.78 -1.61
N GLU A 166 2.22 17.74 -1.26
CA GLU A 166 2.42 18.58 -0.06
C GLU A 166 2.46 17.83 1.29
N LEU A 167 2.04 16.57 1.36
CA LEU A 167 2.15 15.72 2.55
C LEU A 167 3.37 14.79 2.50
N TYR A 168 3.58 14.10 1.38
CA TYR A 168 4.63 13.08 1.26
C TYR A 168 5.93 13.57 0.59
N ASP A 169 5.87 14.66 -0.18
CA ASP A 169 7.01 15.34 -0.80
C ASP A 169 6.84 16.88 -0.75
N PRO A 170 6.90 17.50 0.45
CA PRO A 170 6.77 18.94 0.58
C PRO A 170 7.86 19.74 -0.15
N SER A 171 8.99 19.09 -0.45
CA SER A 171 10.15 19.70 -1.09
C SER A 171 9.92 20.07 -2.56
N ASN A 172 8.99 19.37 -3.22
CA ASN A 172 8.57 19.60 -4.61
C ASN A 172 7.11 20.06 -4.75
N ALA A 173 6.42 20.31 -3.63
CA ALA A 173 5.04 20.78 -3.62
C ALA A 173 4.91 22.30 -3.89
N PHE A 174 3.80 22.70 -4.50
CA PHE A 174 3.47 24.12 -4.81
C PHE A 174 4.54 24.87 -5.62
N GLY A 175 5.21 24.19 -6.56
CA GLY A 175 6.22 24.80 -7.44
C GLY A 175 7.60 24.96 -6.81
N ARG A 176 7.83 24.39 -5.62
CA ARG A 176 9.18 24.21 -5.06
C ARG A 176 9.95 23.17 -5.87
N MET A 177 11.27 23.27 -5.88
CA MET A 177 12.16 22.33 -6.56
C MET A 177 13.27 21.93 -5.59
N ASN A 178 13.16 20.76 -4.97
CA ASN A 178 14.07 20.27 -3.94
C ASN A 178 14.34 21.28 -2.80
N GLN A 179 13.30 22.01 -2.39
CA GLN A 179 13.40 23.01 -1.33
C GLN A 179 12.33 22.75 -0.28
N TYR A 180 12.73 22.14 0.83
CA TYR A 180 11.80 21.85 1.90
C TYR A 180 11.37 23.13 2.65
N PRO A 181 10.07 23.31 2.96
CA PRO A 181 9.60 24.48 3.72
C PRO A 181 9.89 24.34 5.22
N HIS A 182 11.12 24.60 5.65
CA HIS A 182 11.51 24.49 7.06
C HIS A 182 10.74 25.48 7.96
N ALA A 183 10.35 25.03 9.14
CA ALA A 183 9.77 25.89 10.18
C ALA A 183 10.92 26.63 10.89
N ILE A 184 11.06 27.93 10.62
CA ILE A 184 12.11 28.77 11.24
C ILE A 184 11.44 29.96 11.91
N SER A 185 11.56 30.05 13.24
CA SER A 185 11.06 31.18 14.02
C SER A 185 12.07 32.32 14.03
N THR A 186 11.58 33.56 14.06
CA THR A 186 12.42 34.75 14.22
C THR A 186 12.31 35.28 15.65
N SER A 187 13.11 36.29 16.00
CA SER A 187 13.04 36.93 17.32
C SER A 187 11.69 37.58 17.62
N THR A 188 10.88 37.89 16.60
CA THR A 188 9.59 38.58 16.74
C THR A 188 8.37 37.77 16.31
N THR A 189 8.56 36.69 15.53
CA THR A 189 7.46 35.89 14.97
C THR A 189 7.74 34.40 15.03
N THR A 190 6.71 33.61 15.35
CA THR A 190 6.77 32.14 15.30
C THR A 190 6.70 31.64 13.86
N ALA A 191 7.35 30.50 13.60
CA ALA A 191 7.30 29.84 12.31
C ALA A 191 5.86 29.46 11.89
N ALA A 192 5.59 29.52 10.60
CA ALA A 192 4.44 28.86 10.00
C ALA A 192 4.70 27.34 9.88
N PRO A 193 3.66 26.50 9.82
CA PRO A 193 3.84 25.06 9.65
C PRO A 193 4.44 24.74 8.27
N SER A 194 5.35 23.77 8.27
CA SER A 194 5.94 23.17 7.06
C SER A 194 4.89 22.43 6.25
N ILE A 195 4.02 21.68 6.95
CA ILE A 195 2.88 20.97 6.37
C ILE A 195 1.64 21.36 7.18
N ARG A 196 0.61 21.85 6.49
CA ARG A 196 -0.66 22.20 7.13
C ARG A 196 -1.50 20.97 7.43
N GLY A 197 -2.08 20.95 8.63
CA GLY A 197 -3.06 19.98 9.07
C GLY A 197 -4.33 20.02 8.21
N ARG A 198 -5.03 18.89 8.18
CA ARG A 198 -6.28 18.71 7.42
C ARG A 198 -7.04 17.50 7.92
N VAL A 199 -8.33 17.43 7.62
CA VAL A 199 -9.13 16.22 7.86
C VAL A 199 -9.03 15.30 6.65
N LEU A 200 -8.60 14.07 6.88
CA LEU A 200 -8.70 12.97 5.94
C LEU A 200 -10.06 12.29 6.09
N THR A 201 -10.65 11.83 5.00
CA THR A 201 -11.94 11.14 4.97
C THR A 201 -11.79 9.87 4.15
N ILE A 202 -11.40 8.78 4.82
CA ILE A 202 -10.92 7.55 4.18
C ILE A 202 -12.11 6.62 3.89
N PRO A 203 -12.44 6.31 2.63
CA PRO A 203 -13.52 5.37 2.31
C PRO A 203 -13.13 3.92 2.62
N LEU A 204 -14.08 3.15 3.17
CA LEU A 204 -13.81 1.80 3.71
C LEU A 204 -14.16 0.63 2.77
N HIS A 205 -14.73 0.89 1.59
CA HIS A 205 -14.93 -0.08 0.50
C HIS A 205 -15.62 -1.42 0.87
N PHE A 206 -16.47 -1.44 1.89
CA PHE A 206 -17.29 -2.62 2.18
C PHE A 206 -18.33 -2.86 1.07
N TRP A 207 -18.87 -4.08 0.98
CA TRP A 207 -19.84 -4.44 -0.06
C TRP A 207 -21.06 -3.51 -0.11
N PHE A 208 -21.50 -3.00 1.04
CA PHE A 208 -22.62 -2.07 1.15
C PHE A 208 -22.22 -0.61 0.95
N CYS A 209 -20.94 -0.29 0.70
CA CYS A 209 -20.45 1.04 0.33
C CYS A 209 -20.22 1.17 -1.19
N GLU A 210 -20.15 0.06 -1.93
CA GLU A 210 -19.80 0.11 -3.35
C GLU A 210 -21.01 0.32 -4.27
N THR A 211 -22.17 -0.22 -3.89
CA THR A 211 -23.39 -0.08 -4.67
C THR A 211 -24.59 0.17 -3.76
N ILE A 212 -25.45 1.12 -4.14
CA ILE A 212 -26.63 1.47 -3.33
C ILE A 212 -27.60 0.29 -3.15
N GLY A 213 -27.68 -0.61 -4.14
CA GLY A 213 -28.53 -1.79 -4.09
C GLY A 213 -28.10 -2.85 -3.06
N SER A 214 -26.90 -2.74 -2.51
CA SER A 214 -26.36 -3.61 -1.46
C SER A 214 -26.29 -2.92 -0.10
N ALA A 215 -26.98 -1.79 0.08
CA ALA A 215 -27.06 -1.09 1.37
C ALA A 215 -27.51 -2.04 2.49
N LEU A 216 -26.89 -1.91 3.66
CA LEU A 216 -27.08 -2.82 4.79
C LEU A 216 -28.41 -2.50 5.51
N PRO A 217 -29.36 -3.46 5.61
CA PRO A 217 -30.69 -3.18 6.14
C PRO A 217 -30.72 -3.28 7.67
N LEU A 218 -30.43 -2.17 8.35
CA LEU A 218 -30.43 -2.07 9.81
C LEU A 218 -31.80 -2.43 10.41
N ILE A 219 -32.89 -2.09 9.72
CA ILE A 219 -34.26 -2.43 10.16
C ILE A 219 -34.54 -3.94 10.15
N ALA A 220 -33.87 -4.70 9.28
CA ALA A 220 -33.97 -6.15 9.20
C ALA A 220 -33.04 -6.86 10.19
N LEU A 221 -32.16 -6.11 10.88
CA LEU A 221 -31.17 -6.62 11.84
C LEU A 221 -31.58 -6.36 13.29
N GLN A 222 -32.87 -6.47 13.62
CA GLN A 222 -33.41 -6.00 14.90
C GLN A 222 -32.76 -6.67 16.13
N HIS A 223 -32.36 -7.93 16.00
CA HIS A 223 -31.69 -8.72 17.03
C HIS A 223 -30.17 -8.82 16.83
N SER A 224 -29.63 -8.06 15.87
CA SER A 224 -28.21 -7.99 15.56
C SER A 224 -27.63 -6.61 15.83
N GLU A 225 -26.48 -6.58 16.49
CA GLU A 225 -25.67 -5.37 16.66
C GLU A 225 -24.55 -5.36 15.62
N VAL A 226 -24.46 -4.26 14.87
CA VAL A 226 -23.38 -4.03 13.89
C VAL A 226 -22.33 -3.13 14.54
N GLU A 227 -21.07 -3.53 14.47
CA GLU A 227 -19.93 -2.79 15.01
C GLU A 227 -18.82 -2.69 13.94
N PHE A 228 -18.22 -1.50 13.83
CA PHE A 228 -16.97 -1.29 13.11
C PHE A 228 -15.79 -1.45 14.07
N VAL A 229 -14.80 -2.24 13.64
CA VAL A 229 -13.52 -2.37 14.33
C VAL A 229 -12.42 -1.88 13.40
N ILE A 230 -11.59 -0.97 13.89
CA ILE A 230 -10.54 -0.31 13.12
C ILE A 230 -9.25 -0.41 13.91
N ASP A 231 -8.20 -0.96 13.31
CA ASP A 231 -6.87 -1.02 13.92
C ASP A 231 -5.92 -0.10 13.15
N LEU A 232 -5.32 0.85 13.87
CA LEU A 232 -4.42 1.86 13.34
C LEU A 232 -2.96 1.59 13.77
N LYS A 233 -2.03 1.88 12.87
CA LYS A 233 -0.58 1.85 13.13
C LYS A 233 -0.16 2.88 14.17
N ASN A 234 1.01 2.66 14.79
CA ASN A 234 1.62 3.67 15.65
C ASN A 234 2.08 4.90 14.85
N ALA A 235 2.24 6.03 15.54
CA ALA A 235 2.59 7.30 14.89
C ALA A 235 3.93 7.25 14.13
N TYR A 236 4.93 6.54 14.65
CA TYR A 236 6.28 6.47 14.07
C TYR A 236 6.39 5.63 12.80
N GLN A 237 5.33 4.89 12.46
CA GLN A 237 5.19 4.23 11.16
C GLN A 237 4.61 5.14 10.09
N LEU A 238 4.13 6.34 10.44
CA LEU A 238 3.37 7.18 9.51
C LEU A 238 4.17 8.31 8.90
N PHE A 239 5.41 8.52 9.34
CA PHE A 239 6.26 9.60 8.82
C PHE A 239 7.73 9.17 8.73
N THR A 240 8.52 9.97 8.02
CA THR A 240 9.98 9.85 7.91
C THR A 240 10.65 11.19 8.14
N VAL A 241 11.92 11.15 8.53
CA VAL A 241 12.76 12.34 8.74
C VAL A 241 14.18 12.06 8.25
N ARG A 242 14.95 13.12 8.02
CA ARG A 242 16.40 13.03 7.81
C ARG A 242 17.12 12.91 9.15
N ASP A 243 18.17 12.10 9.20
CA ASP A 243 19.00 11.97 10.39
C ASP A 243 19.88 13.21 10.57
N VAL A 244 19.51 14.07 11.51
CA VAL A 244 20.21 15.33 11.80
C VAL A 244 21.35 15.17 12.82
N ARG A 245 21.58 13.96 13.35
CA ARG A 245 22.59 13.75 14.41
C ARG A 245 23.97 13.64 13.80
N GLU A 246 24.86 14.57 14.16
CA GLU A 246 26.25 14.56 13.70
C GLU A 246 27.06 13.39 14.29
N THR A 247 26.72 12.98 15.52
CA THR A 247 27.36 11.84 16.20
C THR A 247 26.34 10.87 16.79
N VAL A 248 26.71 9.59 16.80
CA VAL A 248 25.98 8.51 17.48
C VAL A 248 26.99 7.74 18.33
N ASN A 249 26.73 7.60 19.63
CA ASN A 249 27.68 7.01 20.59
C ASN A 249 29.08 7.65 20.53
N SER A 250 29.12 8.98 20.39
CA SER A 250 30.35 9.77 20.29
C SER A 250 31.23 9.50 19.05
N LEU A 251 30.71 8.79 18.05
CA LEU A 251 31.36 8.59 16.75
C LEU A 251 30.61 9.34 15.64
N PRO A 252 31.29 9.76 14.55
CA PRO A 252 30.63 10.36 13.40
C PRO A 252 29.50 9.47 12.88
N ASN A 253 28.33 10.04 12.62
CA ASN A 253 27.18 9.29 12.17
C ASN A 253 27.27 8.98 10.66
N PRO A 254 27.44 7.72 10.24
CA PRO A 254 27.51 7.38 8.81
C PRO A 254 26.17 7.56 8.07
N ARG A 255 25.07 7.79 8.79
CA ARG A 255 23.73 8.03 8.24
C ARG A 255 23.31 9.49 8.27
N PHE A 256 24.22 10.39 8.66
CA PHE A 256 23.93 11.82 8.72
C PHE A 256 23.35 12.33 7.38
N GLY A 257 22.23 13.05 7.48
CA GLY A 257 21.45 13.57 6.36
C GLY A 257 20.76 12.55 5.46
N THR A 258 20.76 11.26 5.80
CA THR A 258 19.97 10.25 5.09
C THR A 258 18.54 10.18 5.65
N ARG A 259 17.55 9.92 4.79
CA ARG A 259 16.15 9.76 5.19
C ARG A 259 15.92 8.38 5.80
N MET A 260 15.24 8.34 6.94
CA MET A 260 14.95 7.12 7.69
C MET A 260 13.54 7.14 8.29
N ALA A 261 13.00 5.94 8.56
CA ALA A 261 11.91 5.79 9.49
C ALA A 261 12.36 6.28 10.87
N CYS A 262 11.46 6.95 11.60
CA CYS A 262 11.80 7.49 12.90
C CYS A 262 12.12 6.36 13.90
N PRO A 263 13.31 6.39 14.56
CA PRO A 263 13.61 5.42 15.61
C PRO A 263 12.76 5.68 16.86
N ILE A 264 12.11 4.64 17.38
CA ILE A 264 11.20 4.70 18.54
C ILE A 264 11.91 5.18 19.84
N VAL A 265 13.24 5.12 19.89
CA VAL A 265 14.05 5.20 21.12
C VAL A 265 14.74 6.55 21.35
N THR A 266 14.59 7.53 20.45
CA THR A 266 15.34 8.79 20.51
C THR A 266 14.43 10.00 20.57
N ASP A 267 14.57 10.77 21.65
CA ASP A 267 13.77 11.96 21.97
C ASP A 267 13.79 13.01 20.84
N VAL A 268 14.93 13.15 20.18
CA VAL A 268 15.21 14.18 19.15
C VAL A 268 14.27 14.09 17.93
N PHE A 269 13.72 12.91 17.64
CA PHE A 269 12.80 12.68 16.53
C PHE A 269 11.36 12.40 16.99
N SER A 270 11.06 12.64 18.28
CA SER A 270 9.73 12.39 18.80
C SER A 270 8.69 13.24 18.08
N MET A 271 7.46 12.72 17.92
CA MET A 271 6.38 13.48 17.27
C MET A 271 6.17 14.86 17.91
N SER A 272 6.36 14.97 19.24
CA SER A 272 6.20 16.21 19.99
C SER A 272 7.06 17.38 19.48
N HIS A 273 8.23 17.09 18.90
CA HIS A 273 9.12 18.09 18.33
C HIS A 273 8.54 18.76 17.07
N PHE A 274 7.57 18.12 16.44
CA PHE A 274 6.99 18.57 15.18
C PHE A 274 5.57 19.15 15.33
N LEU A 275 4.96 19.08 16.52
CA LEU A 275 3.58 19.54 16.75
C LEU A 275 3.47 21.02 17.13
N SER A 276 4.60 21.70 17.36
CA SER A 276 4.65 23.11 17.74
C SER A 276 5.79 23.82 17.00
N PRO A 277 5.66 25.12 16.67
CA PRO A 277 6.76 25.89 16.12
C PRO A 277 8.02 25.80 16.99
N PRO A 278 9.23 25.85 16.41
CA PRO A 278 10.47 25.90 17.18
C PRO A 278 10.68 27.27 17.83
N THR A 279 11.51 27.35 18.87
CA THR A 279 11.95 28.63 19.43
C THR A 279 13.04 29.29 18.58
N TYR A 280 13.14 30.61 18.62
CA TYR A 280 14.21 31.35 17.90
C TYR A 280 15.61 31.05 18.47
N SER A 281 15.75 31.03 19.79
CA SER A 281 17.05 30.85 20.46
C SER A 281 17.63 29.45 20.29
N ASN A 282 16.76 28.44 20.20
CA ASN A 282 17.16 27.08 19.91
C ASN A 282 16.10 26.42 19.01
N PRO A 283 16.41 26.22 17.72
CA PRO A 283 15.44 25.69 16.77
C PRO A 283 15.11 24.21 17.01
N THR A 284 15.85 23.51 17.87
CA THR A 284 15.54 22.11 18.24
C THR A 284 14.46 21.98 19.31
N ILE A 285 14.07 23.08 19.97
CA ILE A 285 13.11 23.08 21.06
C ILE A 285 11.78 23.66 20.57
N PRO A 286 10.66 22.93 20.72
CA PRO A 286 9.33 23.46 20.42
C PRO A 286 8.89 24.50 21.45
N VAL A 287 8.14 25.51 21.00
CA VAL A 287 7.52 26.55 21.87
C VAL A 287 6.59 25.93 22.92
N ASN A 288 5.82 24.89 22.56
CA ASN A 288 4.98 24.13 23.48
C ASN A 288 5.50 22.70 23.65
N PRO A 289 6.41 22.43 24.60
CA PRO A 289 6.95 21.09 24.85
C PRO A 289 5.93 20.14 25.51
N ASN A 290 4.80 20.63 26.01
CA ASN A 290 3.77 19.79 26.63
C ASN A 290 2.86 19.12 25.60
N LEU A 291 2.97 19.48 24.32
CA LEU A 291 2.19 18.87 23.24
C LEU A 291 2.84 17.55 22.79
N LEU A 292 2.57 16.49 23.56
CA LEU A 292 3.25 15.20 23.40
C LEU A 292 2.63 14.31 22.32
N PHE A 293 1.35 14.48 22.02
CA PHE A 293 0.58 13.57 21.17
C PHE A 293 -0.15 14.32 20.05
N TRP A 294 -0.23 13.66 18.91
CA TRP A 294 -1.09 14.06 17.82
C TRP A 294 -2.56 13.81 18.20
N LYS A 295 -3.33 14.89 18.32
CA LYS A 295 -4.77 14.86 18.55
C LYS A 295 -5.52 14.61 17.24
N MET A 296 -5.90 13.36 17.00
CA MET A 296 -6.47 12.94 15.70
C MET A 296 -7.99 13.07 15.58
N ASN A 297 -8.70 13.27 16.70
CA ASN A 297 -10.17 13.41 16.79
C ASN A 297 -10.95 12.47 15.84
N PRO A 298 -10.76 11.15 15.93
CA PRO A 298 -11.25 10.24 14.91
C PRO A 298 -12.76 10.01 15.08
N PHE A 299 -13.50 9.92 13.99
CA PHE A 299 -14.91 9.51 13.96
C PHE A 299 -15.22 8.80 12.64
N MET A 300 -16.33 8.06 12.63
CA MET A 300 -16.88 7.46 11.41
C MET A 300 -17.98 8.35 10.86
N GLU A 301 -17.92 8.70 9.60
CA GLU A 301 -19.00 9.40 8.89
C GLU A 301 -19.74 8.36 8.03
N CYS A 302 -21.02 8.15 8.28
CA CYS A 302 -21.80 7.11 7.62
C CYS A 302 -23.07 7.68 7.01
N ASN A 303 -23.40 7.27 5.77
CA ASN A 303 -24.62 7.68 5.10
C ASN A 303 -25.80 6.76 5.49
N TYR A 304 -26.87 7.34 6.04
CA TYR A 304 -28.07 6.64 6.43
C TYR A 304 -29.20 6.93 5.44
N ILE A 305 -29.97 5.90 5.09
CA ILE A 305 -31.09 6.03 4.16
C ILE A 305 -32.40 5.84 4.91
N PHE A 306 -33.25 6.84 4.79
CA PHE A 306 -34.63 6.84 5.26
C PHE A 306 -35.54 6.45 4.11
N VAL A 307 -36.48 5.55 4.37
CA VAL A 307 -37.45 5.07 3.39
C VAL A 307 -38.87 5.27 3.91
N SER A 308 -39.85 5.29 3.01
CA SER A 308 -41.27 5.36 3.38
C SER A 308 -41.71 4.20 4.28
N ASP A 309 -42.78 4.39 5.08
CA ASP A 309 -43.28 3.37 6.02
C ASP A 309 -43.63 2.04 5.33
N ALA A 310 -44.18 2.10 4.11
CA ALA A 310 -44.54 0.90 3.34
C ALA A 310 -43.28 0.12 2.90
N GLU A 311 -42.24 0.82 2.47
CA GLU A 311 -40.97 0.20 2.07
C GLU A 311 -40.19 -0.30 3.29
N MET A 312 -40.19 0.46 4.38
CA MET A 312 -39.63 0.04 5.67
C MET A 312 -40.25 -1.29 6.13
N ALA A 313 -41.59 -1.38 6.12
CA ALA A 313 -42.30 -2.59 6.53
C ALA A 313 -41.95 -3.78 5.61
N HIS A 314 -41.81 -3.54 4.30
CA HIS A 314 -41.38 -4.57 3.36
C HIS A 314 -39.96 -5.06 3.64
N ILE A 315 -39.00 -4.13 3.79
CA ILE A 315 -37.58 -4.46 4.06
C ILE A 315 -37.43 -5.19 5.40
N ALA A 316 -38.23 -4.85 6.41
CA ALA A 316 -38.16 -5.50 7.72
C ALA A 316 -38.59 -6.98 7.70
N VAL A 317 -39.51 -7.35 6.80
CA VAL A 317 -40.09 -8.70 6.73
C VAL A 317 -39.40 -9.56 5.66
N SER A 318 -38.91 -8.96 4.57
CA SER A 318 -38.28 -9.70 3.49
C SER A 318 -36.92 -10.28 3.87
N ASP A 319 -36.62 -11.49 3.41
CA ASP A 319 -35.29 -12.07 3.52
C ASP A 319 -34.32 -11.39 2.54
N HIS A 320 -33.16 -10.97 3.03
CA HIS A 320 -32.13 -10.33 2.21
C HIS A 320 -30.93 -11.25 2.01
N SER A 321 -30.39 -11.27 0.81
CA SER A 321 -29.16 -11.99 0.47
C SER A 321 -28.22 -11.08 -0.30
N TYR A 322 -27.03 -10.85 0.24
CA TYR A 322 -26.00 -10.02 -0.37
C TYR A 322 -24.81 -10.87 -0.80
N ILE A 323 -24.22 -10.54 -1.94
CA ILE A 323 -22.89 -10.99 -2.30
C ILE A 323 -21.90 -10.11 -1.55
N ILE A 324 -20.98 -10.73 -0.82
CA ILE A 324 -19.89 -10.06 -0.13
C ILE A 324 -18.56 -10.54 -0.69
N THR A 325 -17.58 -9.66 -0.71
CA THR A 325 -16.20 -9.98 -1.08
C THR A 325 -15.36 -10.16 0.17
N GLN A 326 -14.64 -11.27 0.24
CA GLN A 326 -13.71 -11.59 1.31
C GLN A 326 -12.32 -11.76 0.73
N ILE A 327 -11.32 -11.31 1.49
CA ILE A 327 -9.92 -11.29 1.04
C ILE A 327 -9.09 -12.16 1.97
N ASP A 328 -8.51 -13.22 1.40
CA ASP A 328 -7.51 -14.03 2.08
C ASP A 328 -6.11 -13.53 1.72
N ILE A 329 -5.27 -13.30 2.73
CA ILE A 329 -3.92 -12.77 2.56
C ILE A 329 -2.89 -13.82 2.98
N ARG A 330 -1.90 -14.06 2.12
CA ARG A 330 -0.74 -14.90 2.42
C ARG A 330 0.55 -14.14 2.16
N GLU A 331 1.51 -14.29 3.05
CA GLU A 331 2.81 -13.66 2.92
C GLU A 331 3.95 -14.68 3.01
N ALA A 332 5.03 -14.41 2.28
CA ALA A 332 6.30 -15.09 2.41
C ALA A 332 7.44 -14.08 2.44
N HIS A 333 8.41 -14.31 3.32
CA HIS A 333 9.57 -13.44 3.49
C HIS A 333 10.81 -14.07 2.88
N LYS A 334 11.83 -13.25 2.64
CA LYS A 334 13.16 -13.67 2.18
C LYS A 334 13.17 -14.38 0.81
N GLN A 335 12.18 -14.09 -0.03
CA GLN A 335 12.07 -14.66 -1.37
C GLN A 335 13.07 -13.98 -2.31
N HIS A 336 13.68 -14.74 -3.22
CA HIS A 336 14.61 -14.25 -4.24
C HIS A 336 14.89 -15.34 -5.28
N GLY A 337 15.30 -14.94 -6.48
CA GLY A 337 15.77 -15.87 -7.50
C GLY A 337 14.69 -16.80 -8.06
N PRO A 338 15.08 -17.94 -8.64
CA PRO A 338 14.16 -18.85 -9.32
C PRO A 338 13.32 -19.69 -8.34
N SER A 339 12.11 -20.03 -8.78
CA SER A 339 11.26 -21.08 -8.18
C SER A 339 10.93 -20.89 -6.69
N ASN A 340 10.23 -19.81 -6.38
CA ASN A 340 9.70 -19.52 -5.05
C ASN A 340 8.20 -19.90 -4.99
N ASP A 341 7.84 -20.78 -4.06
CA ASP A 341 6.46 -21.25 -3.87
C ASP A 341 5.79 -20.51 -2.72
N LEU A 342 4.67 -19.85 -3.00
CA LEU A 342 3.77 -19.28 -2.01
C LEU A 342 2.45 -20.03 -2.02
N ASP A 343 2.10 -20.69 -0.90
CA ASP A 343 0.81 -21.35 -0.75
C ASP A 343 -0.31 -20.29 -0.67
N LEU A 344 -1.29 -20.39 -1.57
CA LEU A 344 -2.47 -19.53 -1.60
C LEU A 344 -3.58 -20.17 -0.76
N ILE A 345 -4.28 -19.35 0.05
CA ILE A 345 -5.55 -19.78 0.64
C ILE A 345 -6.64 -19.45 -0.38
N MET A 346 -7.18 -20.48 -1.01
CA MET A 346 -8.36 -20.34 -1.87
C MET A 346 -9.53 -20.97 -1.16
N ARG A 347 -10.55 -20.17 -0.85
CA ARG A 347 -11.80 -20.59 -0.23
C ARG A 347 -12.97 -20.01 -1.00
N ASN A 348 -14.12 -20.67 -0.93
CA ASN A 348 -15.35 -20.23 -1.59
C ASN A 348 -15.13 -20.00 -3.11
N LEU A 349 -15.79 -18.99 -3.68
CA LEU A 349 -15.75 -18.71 -5.12
C LEU A 349 -14.72 -17.62 -5.39
N CYS A 350 -13.47 -18.00 -5.65
CA CYS A 350 -12.36 -17.08 -5.90
C CYS A 350 -12.49 -16.41 -7.27
N THR A 351 -12.30 -15.09 -7.33
CA THR A 351 -12.50 -14.24 -8.52
C THR A 351 -11.20 -13.75 -9.13
N ARG A 352 -10.18 -13.48 -8.30
CA ARG A 352 -8.85 -13.05 -8.71
C ARG A 352 -7.80 -13.31 -7.64
N VAL A 353 -6.56 -13.40 -8.10
CA VAL A 353 -5.36 -13.37 -7.26
C VAL A 353 -4.58 -12.12 -7.63
N ILE A 354 -4.20 -11.33 -6.64
CA ILE A 354 -3.32 -10.17 -6.79
C ILE A 354 -2.12 -10.41 -5.90
N TRP A 355 -0.92 -10.08 -6.36
CA TRP A 355 0.26 -10.17 -5.51
C TRP A 355 1.23 -9.04 -5.78
N VAL A 356 2.00 -8.74 -4.76
CA VAL A 356 3.04 -7.71 -4.75
C VAL A 356 4.29 -8.26 -4.10
N GLY A 357 5.45 -7.85 -4.62
CA GLY A 357 6.74 -8.00 -3.95
C GLY A 357 7.17 -6.67 -3.36
N GLN A 358 7.87 -6.68 -2.24
CA GLN A 358 8.48 -5.49 -1.66
C GLN A 358 9.86 -5.83 -1.14
N ARG A 359 10.86 -4.99 -1.39
CA ARG A 359 12.20 -5.20 -0.83
C ARG A 359 12.15 -5.15 0.70
N SER A 360 12.87 -6.06 1.33
CA SER A 360 12.88 -6.24 2.79
C SER A 360 13.41 -5.03 3.56
N ASP A 361 14.17 -4.17 2.90
CA ASP A 361 14.77 -2.97 3.46
C ASP A 361 13.85 -1.73 3.46
N ARG A 362 12.75 -1.74 2.66
CA ARG A 362 11.80 -0.61 2.57
C ARG A 362 11.14 -0.25 3.89
N HIS A 363 10.94 -1.25 4.76
CA HIS A 363 10.43 -1.04 6.11
C HIS A 363 11.27 -0.02 6.91
N LEU A 364 12.60 0.01 6.71
CA LEU A 364 13.50 0.94 7.42
C LEU A 364 13.30 2.40 7.01
N LYS A 365 12.56 2.66 5.92
CA LYS A 365 12.21 3.98 5.42
C LYS A 365 10.68 4.24 5.48
N ASN A 366 9.89 3.39 6.15
CA ASN A 366 8.42 3.42 6.13
C ASN A 366 7.84 3.51 4.70
N ASP A 367 8.55 2.94 3.71
CA ASP A 367 8.20 3.01 2.30
C ASP A 367 7.27 1.84 1.94
N TYR A 368 6.01 1.93 2.39
CA TYR A 368 5.03 0.84 2.24
C TYR A 368 4.50 0.66 0.81
N ASP A 369 4.58 1.71 -0.01
CA ASP A 369 3.95 1.76 -1.34
C ASP A 369 4.91 1.39 -2.47
N ASN A 370 6.19 1.21 -2.16
CA ASN A 370 7.16 0.74 -3.12
C ASN A 370 7.10 -0.78 -3.25
N TYR A 371 6.42 -1.24 -4.29
CA TYR A 371 6.38 -2.64 -4.73
C TYR A 371 7.37 -2.95 -5.86
N THR A 372 8.38 -2.09 -6.03
CA THR A 372 9.38 -2.22 -7.09
C THR A 372 10.74 -2.63 -6.52
N ASN A 373 11.62 -3.05 -7.39
CA ASN A 373 13.01 -3.36 -7.06
C ASN A 373 13.86 -2.08 -6.93
N TRP A 374 13.39 -0.94 -7.43
CA TRP A 374 14.08 0.34 -7.32
C TRP A 374 13.88 0.99 -5.95
N GLU A 375 14.85 1.81 -5.52
CA GLU A 375 14.69 2.57 -4.29
C GLU A 375 13.63 3.65 -4.41
N ASN A 376 13.60 4.33 -5.56
CA ASN A 376 12.53 5.22 -5.96
C ASN A 376 11.72 4.50 -7.05
N PRO A 377 10.41 4.25 -6.87
CA PRO A 377 9.59 3.57 -7.87
C PRO A 377 9.56 4.26 -9.24
N TYR A 378 9.91 5.54 -9.33
CA TYR A 378 9.78 6.36 -10.53
C TYR A 378 11.11 6.74 -11.17
N GLU A 379 12.24 6.42 -10.53
CA GLU A 379 13.57 6.79 -10.99
C GLU A 379 14.49 5.57 -10.98
N PRO A 380 15.18 5.29 -12.10
CA PRO A 380 16.14 4.19 -12.14
C PRO A 380 17.32 4.46 -11.19
N PRO A 381 17.97 3.40 -10.68
CA PRO A 381 19.17 3.57 -9.86
C PRO A 381 20.28 4.20 -10.71
N LEU A 382 20.66 5.44 -10.36
CA LEU A 382 21.77 6.14 -10.99
C LEU A 382 23.09 5.72 -10.32
N SER A 383 24.09 5.39 -11.14
CA SER A 383 25.47 5.11 -10.70
C SER A 383 26.45 5.82 -11.62
N GLY A 384 27.57 6.29 -11.06
CA GLY A 384 28.66 6.94 -11.78
C GLY A 384 28.55 8.47 -11.86
N THR A 385 29.70 9.14 -11.76
CA THR A 385 29.87 10.56 -12.12
C THR A 385 30.83 10.64 -13.30
N GLY A 386 30.39 11.24 -14.40
CA GLY A 386 31.27 11.57 -15.52
C GLY A 386 31.98 12.89 -15.27
N PRO A 387 33.15 13.15 -15.89
CA PRO A 387 33.89 14.40 -15.69
C PRO A 387 33.18 15.65 -16.27
N PHE A 388 32.16 15.47 -17.11
CA PHE A 388 31.51 16.54 -17.87
C PHE A 388 30.08 16.85 -17.41
N ALA A 389 29.50 16.07 -16.51
CA ALA A 389 28.12 16.27 -16.06
C ALA A 389 27.82 15.56 -14.73
N THR A 390 26.82 16.06 -14.01
CA THR A 390 26.28 15.39 -12.81
C THR A 390 25.62 14.06 -13.18
N PRO A 391 25.43 13.12 -12.24
CA PRO A 391 24.79 11.83 -12.49
C PRO A 391 23.40 11.92 -13.16
N TYR A 392 22.69 13.04 -12.96
CA TYR A 392 21.38 13.30 -13.57
C TYR A 392 21.39 13.44 -15.11
N PHE A 393 22.57 13.59 -15.74
CA PHE A 393 22.70 13.67 -17.20
C PHE A 393 23.21 12.36 -17.84
N THR A 394 23.49 11.32 -17.04
CA THR A 394 23.86 10.00 -17.57
C THR A 394 22.65 9.07 -17.59
N SER A 395 22.65 8.11 -18.52
CA SER A 395 21.74 6.95 -18.46
C SER A 395 22.14 5.94 -17.38
N GLY A 396 23.19 6.23 -16.61
CA GLY A 396 23.78 5.36 -15.59
C GLY A 396 24.82 4.39 -16.13
N ASP A 397 25.55 3.73 -15.23
CA ASP A 397 26.44 2.62 -15.57
C ASP A 397 25.64 1.33 -15.87
N GLN A 398 26.21 0.47 -16.70
CA GLN A 398 25.65 -0.87 -16.93
C GLN A 398 25.83 -1.73 -15.66
N GLN A 399 24.79 -1.78 -14.82
CA GLN A 399 24.75 -2.61 -13.62
C GLN A 399 24.31 -4.05 -13.93
N GLN A 400 24.56 -5.00 -13.01
CA GLN A 400 24.02 -6.35 -13.14
C GLN A 400 22.49 -6.30 -13.30
N SER A 401 21.94 -7.21 -14.11
CA SER A 401 20.49 -7.29 -14.42
C SER A 401 19.58 -7.22 -13.18
N GLY A 402 20.08 -7.73 -12.05
CA GLY A 402 19.42 -7.71 -10.75
C GLY A 402 19.05 -6.33 -10.20
N ILE A 403 19.82 -5.29 -10.54
CA ILE A 403 19.67 -3.94 -9.97
C ILE A 403 18.84 -3.04 -10.90
N THR A 404 19.00 -3.20 -12.21
CA THR A 404 18.41 -2.30 -13.20
C THR A 404 16.93 -2.58 -13.47
N SER A 405 16.45 -3.81 -13.25
CA SER A 405 15.04 -4.14 -13.40
C SER A 405 14.19 -3.39 -12.37
N ARG A 406 13.14 -2.69 -12.83
CA ARG A 406 12.13 -2.06 -11.96
C ARG A 406 11.22 -3.10 -11.32
N ASP A 407 10.77 -4.07 -12.10
CA ASP A 407 9.92 -5.15 -11.64
C ASP A 407 10.70 -6.18 -10.84
N ILE A 408 10.08 -6.69 -9.77
CA ILE A 408 10.63 -7.74 -8.91
C ILE A 408 10.35 -9.13 -9.51
N LEU A 409 9.15 -9.31 -10.06
CA LEU A 409 8.74 -10.55 -10.72
C LEU A 409 9.39 -10.66 -12.10
N LEU A 410 9.79 -11.87 -12.50
CA LEU A 410 10.21 -12.19 -13.86
C LEU A 410 9.18 -13.07 -14.57
N GLU A 411 8.71 -14.10 -13.89
CA GLU A 411 7.67 -15.01 -14.38
C GLU A 411 6.88 -15.63 -13.22
N SER A 412 5.65 -16.06 -13.51
CA SER A 412 4.77 -16.71 -12.55
C SER A 412 3.90 -17.79 -13.18
N ALA A 413 3.51 -18.76 -12.38
CA ALA A 413 2.49 -19.76 -12.66
C ALA A 413 1.64 -20.05 -11.41
N ILE A 414 0.35 -20.33 -11.62
CA ILE A 414 -0.53 -20.88 -10.58
C ILE A 414 -0.60 -22.40 -10.75
N ILE A 415 -0.28 -23.13 -9.69
CA ILE A 415 -0.30 -24.60 -9.64
C ILE A 415 -1.43 -25.03 -8.70
N ILE A 416 -2.30 -25.91 -9.18
CA ILE A 416 -3.46 -26.42 -8.45
C ILE A 416 -3.35 -27.94 -8.40
N ASP A 417 -3.28 -28.51 -7.19
CA ASP A 417 -3.14 -29.95 -6.93
C ASP A 417 -2.03 -30.61 -7.78
N GLY A 418 -0.90 -29.92 -7.91
CA GLY A 418 0.28 -30.38 -8.64
C GLY A 418 0.23 -30.20 -10.16
N LYS A 419 -0.83 -29.59 -10.71
CA LYS A 419 -0.95 -29.28 -12.15
C LYS A 419 -0.94 -27.77 -12.38
N GLU A 420 -0.26 -27.34 -13.43
CA GLU A 420 -0.25 -25.94 -13.86
C GLU A 420 -1.64 -25.54 -14.39
N ARG A 421 -2.23 -24.50 -13.80
CA ARG A 421 -3.47 -23.89 -14.30
C ARG A 421 -3.22 -23.19 -15.64
N PHE A 422 -2.02 -22.65 -15.82
CA PHE A 422 -1.47 -22.11 -17.06
C PHE A 422 0.05 -22.23 -17.00
N GLY A 423 0.70 -22.41 -18.16
CA GLY A 423 2.16 -22.45 -18.23
C GLY A 423 2.78 -21.08 -17.91
N PHE A 424 4.03 -21.08 -17.43
CA PHE A 424 4.74 -19.88 -17.00
C PHE A 424 4.56 -18.69 -17.95
N LYS A 425 4.14 -17.57 -17.37
CA LYS A 425 4.01 -16.29 -18.07
C LYS A 425 4.99 -15.29 -17.48
N GLN A 426 5.51 -14.43 -18.35
CA GLN A 426 6.35 -13.32 -17.93
C GLN A 426 5.53 -12.25 -17.22
N THR A 427 6.21 -11.41 -16.45
CA THR A 427 5.63 -10.26 -15.70
C THR A 427 4.68 -9.40 -16.54
N GLU A 428 4.94 -9.30 -17.84
CA GLU A 428 4.21 -8.42 -18.75
C GLU A 428 2.77 -8.91 -18.96
N PHE A 429 2.56 -10.21 -18.84
CA PHE A 429 1.23 -10.79 -18.87
C PHE A 429 0.39 -10.29 -17.68
N PHE A 430 0.92 -10.36 -16.46
CA PHE A 430 0.19 -10.01 -15.24
C PHE A 430 0.04 -8.51 -15.02
N LYS A 431 1.02 -7.70 -15.46
CA LYS A 431 0.98 -6.25 -15.28
C LYS A 431 0.31 -5.51 -16.44
N HIS A 432 0.40 -6.01 -17.68
CA HIS A 432 -0.20 -5.34 -18.84
C HIS A 432 -1.47 -6.03 -19.32
N ILE A 433 -1.41 -7.32 -19.63
CA ILE A 433 -2.54 -8.00 -20.30
C ILE A 433 -3.72 -8.17 -19.34
N GLU A 434 -3.48 -8.68 -18.15
CA GLU A 434 -4.53 -8.86 -17.12
C GLU A 434 -5.14 -7.52 -16.71
N ASN A 435 -4.29 -6.51 -16.48
CA ASN A 435 -4.76 -5.15 -16.16
C ASN A 435 -5.53 -4.49 -17.31
N TYR A 436 -5.11 -4.68 -18.56
CA TYR A 436 -5.84 -4.14 -19.72
C TYR A 436 -7.21 -4.79 -19.91
N ARG A 437 -7.35 -6.08 -19.55
CA ARG A 437 -8.59 -6.84 -19.79
C ARG A 437 -9.60 -6.77 -18.67
N HIS A 438 -9.15 -6.73 -17.41
CA HIS A 438 -10.01 -6.96 -16.26
C HIS A 438 -10.11 -5.77 -15.30
N HIS A 439 -9.26 -4.75 -15.44
CA HIS A 439 -9.20 -3.61 -14.52
C HIS A 439 -9.36 -2.28 -15.28
N THR A 440 -9.90 -1.28 -14.59
CA THR A 440 -10.10 0.07 -15.16
C THR A 440 -8.97 1.03 -14.75
N GLY A 441 -8.34 0.79 -13.61
CA GLY A 441 -7.35 1.67 -13.01
C GLY A 441 -5.95 1.59 -13.62
N ARG A 442 -5.09 2.54 -13.22
CA ARG A 442 -3.75 2.78 -13.79
C ARG A 442 -2.62 2.32 -12.86
N THR A 443 -2.67 1.05 -12.45
CA THR A 443 -1.68 0.47 -11.51
C THR A 443 -0.22 0.61 -11.97
N ILE A 444 0.06 0.49 -13.27
CA ILE A 444 1.42 0.47 -13.82
C ILE A 444 2.16 1.80 -13.62
N THR A 445 1.42 2.92 -13.73
CA THR A 445 1.98 4.26 -13.60
C THR A 445 1.92 4.76 -12.18
N ASP A 446 0.85 4.46 -11.45
CA ASP A 446 0.60 5.16 -10.20
C ASP A 446 0.92 4.32 -8.95
N LEU A 447 0.99 2.99 -9.08
CA LEU A 447 1.39 2.07 -8.02
C LEU A 447 2.14 0.86 -8.62
N PRO A 448 3.32 1.09 -9.19
CA PRO A 448 4.07 0.07 -9.94
C PRO A 448 4.44 -1.14 -9.06
N GLY A 449 4.55 -2.34 -9.68
CA GLY A 449 4.88 -3.59 -8.99
C GLY A 449 3.68 -4.43 -8.56
N LEU A 450 2.48 -4.09 -9.06
CA LEU A 450 1.25 -4.86 -8.90
C LEU A 450 1.06 -5.89 -10.02
N TYR A 451 0.84 -7.14 -9.63
CA TYR A 451 0.56 -8.25 -10.54
C TYR A 451 -0.82 -8.83 -10.22
N SER A 452 -1.61 -9.12 -11.26
CA SER A 452 -2.95 -9.68 -11.09
C SER A 452 -3.19 -10.85 -12.04
N TYR A 453 -4.09 -11.75 -11.63
CA TYR A 453 -4.65 -12.80 -12.47
C TYR A 453 -6.13 -12.96 -12.17
N SER A 454 -6.97 -12.89 -13.21
CA SER A 454 -8.42 -12.99 -13.08
C SER A 454 -8.98 -14.37 -13.43
N PHE A 455 -9.95 -14.82 -12.63
CA PHE A 455 -10.86 -15.92 -12.97
C PHE A 455 -12.23 -15.43 -13.47
N ALA A 456 -12.50 -14.13 -13.37
CA ALA A 456 -13.74 -13.48 -13.78
C ALA A 456 -13.53 -12.66 -15.07
N LEU A 457 -14.62 -12.38 -15.80
CA LEU A 457 -14.55 -11.47 -16.95
C LEU A 457 -14.45 -10.01 -16.49
N ASP A 458 -15.17 -9.66 -15.44
CA ASP A 458 -15.33 -8.32 -14.87
C ASP A 458 -15.58 -8.42 -13.36
N HIS A 459 -14.91 -7.59 -12.56
CA HIS A 459 -15.03 -7.56 -11.09
C HIS A 459 -15.92 -6.44 -10.55
N ASP A 460 -16.16 -5.38 -11.32
CA ASP A 460 -16.65 -4.10 -10.78
C ASP A 460 -18.11 -3.79 -11.13
N THR A 461 -18.75 -4.60 -11.98
CA THR A 461 -20.16 -4.43 -12.39
C THR A 461 -21.20 -4.95 -11.38
N GLY A 462 -20.76 -5.56 -10.27
CA GLY A 462 -21.63 -6.13 -9.23
C GLY A 462 -22.29 -7.47 -9.59
N GLN A 463 -22.28 -7.84 -10.88
CA GLN A 463 -22.77 -9.13 -11.36
C GLN A 463 -21.60 -10.13 -11.45
N PRO A 464 -21.68 -11.31 -10.80
CA PRO A 464 -20.67 -12.35 -10.97
C PRO A 464 -20.52 -12.78 -12.43
N SER A 465 -19.28 -12.81 -12.92
CA SER A 465 -18.95 -13.03 -14.33
C SER A 465 -17.90 -14.14 -14.57
N GLY A 466 -17.59 -14.91 -13.53
CA GLY A 466 -16.64 -16.02 -13.55
C GLY A 466 -15.99 -16.21 -12.17
N HIS A 467 -15.65 -17.45 -11.82
CA HIS A 467 -14.97 -17.78 -10.58
C HIS A 467 -14.35 -19.18 -10.68
N ILE A 468 -13.44 -19.47 -9.76
CA ILE A 468 -12.98 -20.83 -9.46
C ILE A 468 -13.39 -21.19 -8.03
N ASN A 469 -13.92 -22.40 -7.82
CA ASN A 469 -14.28 -22.84 -6.47
C ASN A 469 -13.02 -23.29 -5.72
N GLY A 470 -12.46 -22.41 -4.89
CA GLY A 470 -11.25 -22.64 -4.11
C GLY A 470 -11.38 -23.79 -3.11
N SER A 471 -12.58 -24.00 -2.56
CA SER A 471 -12.84 -25.06 -1.57
C SER A 471 -12.74 -26.48 -2.14
N MET A 472 -12.64 -26.63 -3.46
CA MET A 472 -12.53 -27.94 -4.12
C MET A 472 -11.09 -28.40 -4.36
N PHE A 473 -10.10 -27.56 -4.04
CA PHE A 473 -8.69 -27.87 -4.25
C PHE A 473 -7.96 -27.99 -2.92
N ASN A 474 -7.07 -28.99 -2.82
CA ASN A 474 -6.36 -29.25 -1.56
C ASN A 474 -5.14 -28.34 -1.42
N LYS A 475 -4.43 -28.09 -2.52
CA LYS A 475 -3.24 -27.25 -2.54
C LYS A 475 -3.21 -26.35 -3.76
N THR A 476 -3.11 -25.04 -3.51
CA THR A 476 -2.89 -24.04 -4.56
C THR A 476 -1.62 -23.26 -4.25
N ILE A 477 -0.73 -23.16 -5.23
CA ILE A 477 0.59 -22.54 -5.11
C ILE A 477 0.71 -21.46 -6.17
N LEU A 478 1.17 -20.28 -5.75
CA LEU A 478 1.72 -19.25 -6.62
C LEU A 478 3.23 -19.49 -6.72
N ARG A 479 3.69 -19.98 -7.87
CA ARG A 479 5.12 -20.19 -8.13
C ARG A 479 5.68 -19.02 -8.91
N ASN A 480 6.61 -18.31 -8.29
CA ASN A 480 7.20 -17.08 -8.84
C ASN A 480 8.71 -17.23 -9.00
N THR A 481 9.24 -16.64 -10.07
CA THR A 481 10.66 -16.37 -10.24
C THR A 481 10.88 -14.88 -10.07
N TYR A 482 11.78 -14.50 -9.16
CA TYR A 482 12.11 -13.11 -8.86
C TYR A 482 13.50 -12.75 -9.38
N VAL A 483 13.71 -11.45 -9.56
CA VAL A 483 15.02 -10.87 -9.86
C VAL A 483 16.00 -11.18 -8.72
N GLU A 484 17.16 -11.76 -9.00
CA GLU A 484 18.19 -12.00 -7.98
C GLU A 484 18.75 -10.67 -7.44
N PRO A 485 18.59 -10.36 -6.14
CA PRO A 485 19.16 -9.14 -5.56
C PRO A 485 20.69 -9.13 -5.64
N PRO A 486 21.33 -7.94 -5.66
CA PRO A 486 22.77 -7.86 -5.61
C PRO A 486 23.32 -8.32 -4.26
N LEU A 487 24.57 -8.78 -4.27
CA LEU A 487 25.35 -9.01 -3.05
C LEU A 487 25.76 -7.67 -2.42
N ASN A 488 25.91 -7.63 -1.10
CA ASN A 488 26.37 -6.43 -0.37
C ASN A 488 27.72 -5.88 -0.88
N SER A 489 28.60 -6.74 -1.40
CA SER A 489 29.87 -6.34 -2.03
C SER A 489 29.69 -5.50 -3.30
N ALA A 490 28.63 -5.73 -4.07
CA ALA A 490 28.34 -5.02 -5.31
C ALA A 490 27.75 -3.62 -5.10
N LEU A 491 27.28 -3.30 -3.89
CA LEU A 491 26.83 -1.96 -3.50
C LEU A 491 27.94 -1.15 -2.79
N GLY A 492 29.19 -1.62 -2.85
CA GLY A 492 30.32 -0.97 -2.18
C GLY A 492 30.39 -1.18 -0.66
N VAL A 493 29.61 -2.13 -0.10
CA VAL A 493 29.46 -2.32 1.36
C VAL A 493 30.30 -3.49 1.91
N SER A 494 31.09 -4.20 1.10
CA SER A 494 32.08 -5.16 1.64
C SER A 494 33.24 -5.43 0.69
N SER A 495 34.44 -5.58 1.26
CA SER A 495 35.67 -6.00 0.58
C SER A 495 35.48 -7.25 -0.29
N ASP A 496 36.25 -7.33 -1.38
CA ASP A 496 36.34 -8.50 -2.27
C ASP A 496 36.42 -9.82 -1.48
N PRO A 497 35.84 -10.91 -2.01
CA PRO A 497 35.88 -12.21 -1.34
C PRO A 497 37.33 -12.61 -1.06
N SER A 498 37.69 -12.80 0.23
CA SER A 498 39.01 -13.28 0.59
C SER A 498 39.15 -14.74 0.11
N GLU A 499 39.92 -14.97 -0.95
CA GLU A 499 40.35 -16.31 -1.34
C GLU A 499 41.19 -16.92 -0.20
N VAL A 500 40.83 -18.12 0.23
CA VAL A 500 41.56 -18.86 1.26
C VAL A 500 41.98 -20.21 0.71
N CYS A 501 43.25 -20.58 0.87
CA CYS A 501 43.75 -21.91 0.56
C CYS A 501 43.56 -22.83 1.77
N VAL A 502 42.97 -24.01 1.56
CA VAL A 502 42.88 -25.07 2.58
C VAL A 502 43.60 -26.32 2.12
N LEU A 503 44.00 -27.16 3.08
CA LEU A 503 44.51 -28.50 2.78
C LEU A 503 43.40 -29.38 2.20
N LYS A 504 43.66 -29.96 1.02
CA LYS A 504 42.72 -30.84 0.30
C LYS A 504 42.23 -32.00 1.15
N SER A 505 43.09 -32.55 2.01
CA SER A 505 42.75 -33.64 2.94
C SER A 505 41.74 -33.25 4.03
N THR A 506 41.56 -31.95 4.27
CA THR A 506 40.65 -31.42 5.30
C THR A 506 39.44 -30.69 4.70
N ALA A 507 39.32 -30.65 3.37
CA ALA A 507 38.33 -29.84 2.67
C ALA A 507 36.87 -30.22 2.97
N SER A 508 36.59 -31.48 3.35
CA SER A 508 35.27 -31.98 3.74
C SER A 508 35.03 -31.97 5.25
N SER A 509 35.99 -31.49 6.05
CA SER A 509 35.83 -31.34 7.50
C SER A 509 34.93 -30.13 7.82
N PRO A 510 34.13 -30.18 8.91
CA PRO A 510 33.39 -29.01 9.39
C PRO A 510 34.28 -27.78 9.66
N ASN A 511 35.55 -28.02 9.98
CA ASN A 511 36.59 -27.00 10.16
C ASN A 511 37.82 -27.37 9.30
N PRO A 512 37.86 -26.95 8.01
CA PRO A 512 39.00 -27.23 7.14
C PRO A 512 40.23 -26.42 7.58
N THR A 513 41.42 -27.01 7.45
CA THR A 513 42.68 -26.36 7.86
C THR A 513 43.07 -25.30 6.83
N VAL A 514 42.98 -24.04 7.23
CA VAL A 514 43.36 -22.86 6.44
C VAL A 514 44.89 -22.70 6.45
N ILE A 515 45.47 -22.55 5.27
CA ILE A 515 46.90 -22.27 5.06
C ILE A 515 47.06 -20.75 4.84
N PRO A 516 47.81 -20.05 5.71
CA PRO A 516 48.17 -18.65 5.52
C PRO A 516 48.90 -18.40 4.18
N ALA A 517 48.70 -17.24 3.57
CA ALA A 517 49.21 -16.92 2.23
C ALA A 517 50.73 -17.03 2.11
N ASP A 518 51.47 -16.70 3.17
CA ASP A 518 52.93 -16.80 3.29
C ASP A 518 53.45 -18.24 3.33
N ARG A 519 52.58 -19.22 3.62
CA ARG A 519 52.95 -20.64 3.78
C ARG A 519 52.50 -21.55 2.65
N ILE A 520 51.82 -21.02 1.64
CA ILE A 520 51.33 -21.78 0.47
C ILE A 520 52.48 -22.46 -0.28
N VAL A 521 53.65 -21.82 -0.35
CA VAL A 521 54.85 -22.31 -1.06
C VAL A 521 55.38 -23.63 -0.48
N ASN A 522 55.03 -23.95 0.78
CA ASN A 522 55.48 -25.18 1.45
C ASN A 522 54.67 -26.42 1.07
N TYR A 523 53.66 -26.30 0.22
CA TYR A 523 52.77 -27.39 -0.18
C TYR A 523 52.77 -27.57 -1.70
N ARG A 524 52.60 -28.82 -2.15
CA ARG A 524 52.47 -29.10 -3.59
C ARG A 524 51.08 -28.65 -4.06
N PRO A 525 50.93 -28.16 -5.31
CA PRO A 525 49.63 -27.71 -5.85
C PRO A 525 48.50 -28.73 -5.71
N GLU A 526 48.83 -30.03 -5.77
CA GLU A 526 47.87 -31.14 -5.65
C GLU A 526 47.29 -31.33 -4.23
N GLN A 527 47.97 -30.76 -3.21
CA GLN A 527 47.60 -30.87 -1.79
C GLN A 527 46.72 -29.71 -1.31
N LEU A 528 46.50 -28.71 -2.16
CA LEU A 528 45.78 -27.49 -1.82
C LEU A 528 44.47 -27.41 -2.61
N VAL A 529 43.45 -26.84 -1.97
CA VAL A 529 42.20 -26.43 -2.63
C VAL A 529 42.00 -24.96 -2.32
N ARG A 530 41.77 -24.17 -3.36
CA ARG A 530 41.32 -22.77 -3.20
C ARG A 530 39.84 -22.79 -2.94
N LEU A 531 39.44 -22.19 -1.82
CA LEU A 531 38.04 -21.98 -1.47
C LEU A 531 37.78 -20.49 -1.36
N ILE A 532 36.64 -20.08 -1.89
CA ILE A 532 36.09 -18.77 -1.61
C ILE A 532 35.37 -18.91 -0.26
N ARG A 533 35.90 -18.24 0.78
CA ARG A 533 35.20 -18.20 2.06
C ARG A 533 33.90 -17.44 1.83
N LYS A 534 32.73 -18.04 2.14
CA LYS A 534 31.47 -17.29 2.31
C LYS A 534 31.64 -16.39 3.54
N THR A 535 32.36 -15.29 3.41
CA THR A 535 32.35 -14.21 4.38
C THR A 535 31.04 -13.43 4.24
N GLU A 536 30.78 -12.51 5.17
CA GLU A 536 29.62 -11.59 5.17
C GLU A 536 29.43 -10.84 3.82
N ALA A 537 30.45 -10.83 2.95
CA ALA A 537 30.44 -10.36 1.56
C ALA A 537 29.58 -11.20 0.57
N SER A 538 28.96 -12.31 1.00
CA SER A 538 28.02 -13.11 0.20
C SER A 538 26.57 -13.03 0.70
N THR A 539 26.24 -12.01 1.50
CA THR A 539 24.84 -11.74 1.88
C THR A 539 24.18 -10.85 0.83
N LEU A 540 22.96 -11.20 0.43
CA LEU A 540 22.14 -10.35 -0.44
C LEU A 540 21.86 -9.03 0.29
N ALA A 541 21.94 -7.92 -0.45
CA ALA A 541 21.67 -6.59 0.11
C ALA A 541 20.24 -6.44 0.62
N TYR A 542 19.32 -7.13 -0.04
CA TYR A 542 17.93 -7.25 0.37
C TYR A 542 17.35 -8.55 -0.19
N THR A 543 16.16 -8.89 0.29
CA THR A 543 15.32 -9.96 -0.26
C THR A 543 13.92 -9.41 -0.49
N TYR A 544 12.99 -10.19 -1.02
CA TYR A 544 11.61 -9.75 -1.20
C TYR A 544 10.66 -10.36 -0.17
N ASN A 545 9.81 -9.52 0.36
CA ASN A 545 8.60 -9.89 1.09
C ASN A 545 7.45 -9.86 0.10
N VAL A 546 6.81 -11.01 -0.10
CA VAL A 546 5.76 -11.19 -1.10
C VAL A 546 4.45 -11.37 -0.38
N ARG A 547 3.42 -10.65 -0.81
CA ARG A 547 2.04 -10.77 -0.32
C ARG A 547 1.12 -11.10 -1.48
N ALA A 548 0.28 -12.11 -1.30
CA ALA A 548 -0.77 -12.47 -2.22
C ALA A 548 -2.15 -12.30 -1.56
N PHE A 549 -3.06 -11.71 -2.31
CA PHE A 549 -4.45 -11.42 -1.96
C PHE A 549 -5.33 -12.26 -2.87
N VAL A 550 -6.12 -13.16 -2.28
CA VAL A 550 -7.13 -13.93 -2.99
C VAL A 550 -8.49 -13.34 -2.66
N GLU A 551 -9.16 -12.80 -3.66
CA GLU A 551 -10.53 -12.31 -3.52
C GLU A 551 -11.51 -13.45 -3.79
N SER A 552 -12.50 -13.60 -2.92
CA SER A 552 -13.56 -14.60 -3.06
C SER A 552 -14.94 -14.01 -2.73
N TYR A 553 -15.95 -14.54 -3.42
CA TYR A 553 -17.34 -14.28 -3.04
C TYR A 553 -17.78 -15.19 -1.90
N ASN A 554 -18.52 -14.59 -0.99
CA ASN A 554 -19.38 -15.27 -0.03
C ASN A 554 -20.76 -14.59 -0.05
N PHE A 555 -21.69 -15.10 0.73
CA PHE A 555 -23.04 -14.57 0.81
C PHE A 555 -23.38 -14.23 2.25
N LEU A 556 -23.96 -13.05 2.46
CA LEU A 556 -24.54 -12.64 3.73
C LEU A 556 -26.06 -12.79 3.64
N ARG A 557 -26.66 -13.59 4.52
CA ARG A 557 -28.12 -13.70 4.62
C ARG A 557 -28.61 -12.99 5.87
N VAL A 558 -29.64 -12.17 5.70
CA VAL A 558 -30.38 -11.51 6.77
C VAL A 558 -31.79 -12.09 6.82
N MET A 559 -32.09 -12.84 7.87
CA MET A 559 -33.40 -13.48 8.07
C MET A 559 -33.76 -13.46 9.55
N GLY A 560 -35.02 -13.16 9.87
CA GLY A 560 -35.53 -13.22 11.25
C GLY A 560 -34.79 -12.31 12.24
N GLY A 561 -34.30 -11.14 11.79
CA GLY A 561 -33.59 -10.20 12.67
C GLY A 561 -32.10 -10.47 12.86
N ILE A 562 -31.54 -11.50 12.21
CA ILE A 562 -30.16 -11.97 12.38
C ILE A 562 -29.44 -12.01 11.02
N ALA A 563 -28.17 -11.63 10.99
CA ALA A 563 -27.30 -11.84 9.83
C ALA A 563 -26.22 -12.90 10.09
N ASN A 564 -25.99 -13.76 9.10
CA ASN A 564 -24.90 -14.72 9.10
C ASN A 564 -24.30 -14.88 7.70
N VAL A 565 -22.99 -15.15 7.65
CA VAL A 565 -22.33 -15.64 6.43
C VAL A 565 -22.82 -17.05 6.11
N VAL A 566 -23.06 -17.33 4.82
CA VAL A 566 -23.59 -18.62 4.38
C VAL A 566 -22.53 -19.72 4.44
N PHE A 567 -21.29 -19.38 4.07
CA PHE A 567 -20.18 -20.32 4.07
C PHE A 567 -19.16 -19.92 5.14
N SER A 568 -19.04 -20.73 6.19
CA SER A 568 -17.91 -20.70 7.13
C SER A 568 -16.86 -21.68 6.62
N SER A 569 -15.71 -21.18 6.16
CA SER A 569 -14.60 -22.00 5.69
C SER A 569 -13.37 -21.86 6.57
#